data_AF-A0A6P5LUB8-F1
#
_entry.id   AF-A0A6P5LUB8-F1
#
_cell.length_a   1.000
_cell.length_b   1.000
_cell.length_c   1.000
_cell.angle_alpha   90.00
_cell.angle_beta   90.00
_cell.angle_gamma   90.00
#
_symmetry.space_group_name_H-M   'P 1'
#
loop_
_entity.id
_entity.type
_entity.pdbx_description
1 polymer ?
#
loop_
_entity_poly.entity_id
_entity_poly.type
_entity_poly.pdbx_seq_one_letter_code
_entity_poly.pdbx_strand_id
1 'polypeptide(L)'
;MAIPQQVACSAKSHPGKCGESSDISICYGISEEEKAAVRNWGKHVLKALMILGLNVKKAPMVSVLVSGGGLRAAVACQGILSELSHVGLLDMVTYIAGVSDSTWCMSSLYTQSDGWQNLVKAENELRRRLQDSWKFSIVLDGLCEAAERDDNSLTDFCF
;
A
#
# COMPACT_ATOMS: atom_id res chain seq x y z
N MET A 1 33.16 10.38 -33.90
CA MET A 1 31.92 10.48 -33.09
C MET A 1 32.28 10.06 -31.67
N ALA A 2 32.47 11.01 -30.78
CA ALA A 2 32.83 10.77 -29.38
C ALA A 2 31.56 10.91 -28.52
N ILE A 3 31.35 9.92 -27.66
CA ILE A 3 30.23 9.84 -26.70
C ILE A 3 30.51 10.87 -25.58
N PRO A 4 29.54 11.74 -25.20
CA PRO A 4 29.75 12.64 -24.08
C PRO A 4 29.80 11.85 -22.77
N GLN A 5 30.82 12.09 -21.95
CA GLN A 5 30.98 11.52 -20.62
C GLN A 5 29.83 11.98 -19.70
N GLN A 6 29.26 11.05 -18.95
CA GLN A 6 28.36 11.35 -17.82
C GLN A 6 29.10 12.20 -16.80
N VAL A 7 28.59 13.41 -16.56
CA VAL A 7 29.01 14.24 -15.43
C VAL A 7 28.49 13.57 -14.16
N ALA A 8 29.39 12.98 -13.38
CA ALA A 8 29.08 12.51 -12.04
C ALA A 8 28.81 13.72 -11.13
N CYS A 9 27.54 13.97 -10.80
CA CYS A 9 27.19 14.90 -9.73
C CYS A 9 27.64 14.33 -8.38
N SER A 10 28.84 14.69 -7.93
CA SER A 10 29.29 14.47 -6.57
C SER A 10 28.62 15.49 -5.65
N ALA A 11 27.47 15.13 -5.07
CA ALA A 11 26.88 15.90 -4.00
C ALA A 11 27.70 15.67 -2.72
N LYS A 12 28.52 16.66 -2.35
CA LYS A 12 29.22 16.68 -1.05
C LYS A 12 28.21 16.99 0.05
N SER A 13 27.85 16.00 0.87
CA SER A 13 27.03 16.20 2.06
C SER A 13 27.73 17.16 3.03
N HIS A 14 27.16 18.34 3.24
CA HIS A 14 27.52 19.17 4.39
C HIS A 14 26.84 18.57 5.62
N PRO A 15 27.55 18.36 6.75
CA PRO A 15 26.91 17.97 7.99
C PRO A 15 26.21 19.21 8.55
N GLY A 16 24.97 19.42 8.12
CA GLY A 16 24.10 20.43 8.69
C GLY A 16 23.85 20.11 10.17
N LYS A 17 23.99 21.13 11.03
CA LYS A 17 23.68 21.04 12.46
C LYS A 17 22.25 20.56 12.66
N CYS A 18 22.09 19.47 13.40
CA CYS A 18 20.82 18.96 13.90
C CYS A 18 20.27 19.95 14.94
N GLY A 19 19.16 20.62 14.62
CA GLY A 19 18.60 21.66 15.50
C GLY A 19 17.18 22.14 15.17
N GLU A 20 16.65 21.90 13.98
CA GLU A 20 15.25 22.18 13.63
C GLU A 20 14.70 21.02 12.82
N SER A 21 13.56 20.47 13.22
CA SER A 21 12.84 19.44 12.46
C SER A 21 12.29 20.08 11.18
N SER A 22 12.91 19.81 10.04
CA SER A 22 12.34 20.17 8.74
C SER A 22 11.21 19.21 8.38
N ASP A 23 10.07 19.72 7.89
CA ASP A 23 8.94 18.90 7.42
C ASP A 23 9.32 17.95 6.27
N ILE A 24 10.45 18.25 5.60
CA ILE A 24 11.00 17.46 4.51
C ILE A 24 12.19 16.66 5.03
N SER A 25 12.14 15.35 4.86
CA SER A 25 13.24 14.43 5.13
C SER A 25 13.92 14.00 3.83
N ILE A 26 15.24 14.19 3.73
CA ILE A 26 16.04 13.79 2.58
C ILE A 26 16.95 12.65 3.01
N CYS A 27 16.58 11.43 2.62
CA CYS A 27 17.31 10.20 2.96
C CYS A 27 17.67 9.43 1.68
N TYR A 28 18.88 8.88 1.64
CA TYR A 28 19.27 7.93 0.60
C TYR A 28 18.98 6.51 1.10
N GLY A 29 17.88 5.91 0.64
CA GLY A 29 17.39 4.60 1.06
C GLY A 29 16.08 4.65 1.85
N ILE A 30 15.71 3.54 2.48
CA ILE A 30 14.49 3.42 3.30
C ILE A 30 14.66 4.10 4.67
N SER A 31 13.54 4.54 5.26
CA SER A 31 13.53 5.23 6.56
C SER A 31 13.90 4.30 7.71
N GLU A 32 14.26 4.85 8.89
CA GLU A 32 14.55 4.02 10.07
C GLU A 32 13.31 3.28 10.58
N GLU A 33 12.12 3.87 10.42
CA GLU A 33 10.84 3.26 10.74
C GLU A 33 10.58 2.05 9.83
N GLU A 34 10.82 2.19 8.53
CA GLU A 34 10.67 1.08 7.58
C GLU A 34 11.69 -0.03 7.88
N LYS A 35 12.96 0.31 8.15
CA LYS A 35 13.97 -0.68 8.57
C LYS A 35 13.52 -1.42 9.83
N ALA A 36 12.94 -0.72 10.81
CA ALA A 36 12.43 -1.32 12.03
C ALA A 36 11.22 -2.24 11.76
N ALA A 37 10.28 -1.79 10.93
CA ALA A 37 9.12 -2.58 10.51
C ALA A 37 9.54 -3.87 9.82
N VAL A 38 10.45 -3.81 8.84
CA VAL A 38 10.97 -4.98 8.11
C VAL A 38 11.69 -5.95 9.06
N ARG A 39 12.53 -5.44 9.97
CA ARG A 39 13.22 -6.29 10.96
C ARG A 39 12.23 -6.99 11.90
N ASN A 40 11.20 -6.29 12.35
CA ASN A 40 10.18 -6.83 13.24
C ASN A 40 9.30 -7.85 12.51
N TRP A 41 8.89 -7.54 11.27
CA TRP A 41 8.09 -8.43 10.44
C TRP A 41 8.86 -9.70 10.05
N GLY A 42 10.17 -9.60 9.81
CA GLY A 42 11.02 -10.76 9.51
C GLY A 42 10.94 -11.88 10.56
N LYS A 43 10.63 -11.56 11.82
CA LYS A 43 10.39 -12.58 12.87
C LYS A 43 9.13 -13.40 12.59
N HIS A 44 8.08 -12.77 12.08
CA HIS A 44 6.82 -13.41 11.69
C HIS A 44 7.04 -14.29 10.45
N VAL A 45 7.76 -13.77 9.45
CA VAL A 45 8.13 -14.53 8.24
C VAL A 45 8.91 -15.81 8.59
N LEU A 46 9.90 -15.71 9.48
CA LEU A 46 10.65 -16.89 9.94
C LEU A 46 9.74 -17.92 10.63
N LYS A 47 8.82 -17.46 11.48
CA LYS A 47 7.86 -18.34 12.15
C LYS A 47 6.94 -19.04 11.15
N ALA A 48 6.42 -18.30 10.17
CA ALA A 48 5.58 -18.86 9.11
C ALA A 48 6.34 -19.90 8.28
N LEU A 49 7.60 -19.62 7.88
CA LEU A 49 8.43 -20.56 7.14
C LEU A 49 8.72 -21.84 7.94
N MET A 50 8.94 -21.71 9.25
CA MET A 50 9.14 -22.85 10.13
C MET A 50 7.90 -23.76 10.19
N ILE A 51 6.68 -23.18 10.20
CA ILE A 51 5.42 -23.93 10.14
C ILE A 51 5.31 -24.72 8.82
N LEU A 52 5.81 -24.17 7.72
CA LEU A 52 5.91 -24.88 6.43
C LEU A 52 7.07 -25.89 6.35
N GLY A 53 7.81 -26.12 7.44
CA GLY A 53 8.95 -27.04 7.48
C GLY A 53 10.24 -26.48 6.86
N LEU A 54 10.31 -25.18 6.58
CA LEU A 54 11.47 -24.51 6.00
C LEU A 54 12.30 -23.83 7.10
N ASN A 55 13.43 -24.43 7.47
CA ASN A 55 14.35 -23.87 8.46
C ASN A 55 15.40 -22.95 7.80
N VAL A 56 15.10 -21.65 7.71
CA VAL A 56 16.01 -20.65 7.15
C VAL A 56 16.57 -19.72 8.23
N LYS A 57 17.83 -19.30 8.07
CA LYS A 57 18.51 -18.41 9.03
C LYS A 57 18.13 -16.93 8.87
N LYS A 58 17.56 -16.55 7.72
CA LYS A 58 17.21 -15.17 7.37
C LYS A 58 15.85 -15.16 6.68
N ALA A 59 14.96 -14.26 7.10
CA ALA A 59 13.69 -14.05 6.42
C ALA A 59 13.92 -13.59 4.97
N PRO A 60 13.33 -14.25 3.98
CA PRO A 60 13.25 -13.70 2.63
C PRO A 60 12.37 -12.45 2.63
N MET A 61 12.67 -11.53 1.71
CA MET A 61 11.80 -10.39 1.44
C MET A 61 10.86 -10.79 0.31
N VAL A 62 9.56 -10.90 0.63
CA VAL A 62 8.53 -11.27 -0.34
C VAL A 62 7.62 -10.07 -0.54
N SER A 63 7.31 -9.76 -1.80
CA SER A 63 6.43 -8.66 -2.15
C SER A 63 5.27 -9.15 -3.02
N VAL A 64 4.07 -8.66 -2.74
CA VAL A 64 2.89 -8.82 -3.60
C VAL A 64 2.69 -7.51 -4.37
N LEU A 65 2.58 -7.61 -5.69
CA LEU A 65 2.40 -6.46 -6.58
C LEU A 65 1.04 -6.58 -7.28
N VAL A 66 0.22 -5.53 -7.19
CA VAL A 66 -1.15 -5.55 -7.72
C VAL A 66 -1.38 -4.36 -8.66
N SER A 67 -1.70 -4.65 -9.92
CA SER A 67 -1.93 -3.61 -10.94
C SER A 67 -3.26 -2.88 -10.77
N GLY A 68 -3.42 -1.77 -11.50
CA GLY A 68 -4.72 -1.12 -11.70
C GLY A 68 -5.65 -1.88 -12.65
N GLY A 69 -6.89 -1.39 -12.82
CA GLY A 69 -7.84 -1.99 -13.74
C GLY A 69 -9.31 -1.86 -13.34
N GLY A 70 -9.68 -0.75 -12.68
CA GLY A 70 -11.01 -0.54 -12.14
C GLY A 70 -11.38 -1.52 -11.04
N LEU A 71 -12.68 -1.68 -10.84
CA LEU A 71 -13.24 -2.61 -9.86
C LEU A 71 -12.71 -4.05 -9.99
N ARG A 72 -12.39 -4.51 -11.21
CA ARG A 72 -11.79 -5.83 -11.43
C ARG A 72 -10.50 -6.00 -10.65
N ALA A 73 -9.63 -4.98 -10.65
CA ALA A 73 -8.37 -5.02 -9.92
C ALA A 73 -8.59 -5.02 -8.40
N ALA A 74 -9.57 -4.25 -7.90
CA ALA A 74 -9.91 -4.24 -6.48
C ALA A 74 -10.43 -5.62 -6.00
N VAL A 75 -11.36 -6.23 -6.74
CA VAL A 75 -11.90 -7.56 -6.41
C VAL A 75 -10.82 -8.64 -6.52
N ALA A 76 -9.99 -8.60 -7.57
CA ALA A 76 -8.88 -9.54 -7.72
C ALA A 76 -7.86 -9.38 -6.58
N CYS A 77 -7.54 -8.16 -6.16
CA CYS A 77 -6.68 -7.88 -5.00
C CYS A 77 -7.21 -8.56 -3.74
N GLN A 78 -8.51 -8.36 -3.44
CA GLN A 78 -9.14 -8.97 -2.28
C GLN A 78 -9.05 -10.50 -2.34
N GLY A 79 -9.39 -11.11 -3.48
CA GLY A 79 -9.33 -12.57 -3.65
C GLY A 79 -7.92 -13.14 -3.51
N ILE A 80 -6.90 -12.46 -4.06
CA ILE A 80 -5.49 -12.85 -3.93
C ILE A 80 -5.08 -12.83 -2.45
N LEU A 81 -5.41 -11.76 -1.71
CA LEU A 81 -5.06 -11.65 -0.29
C LEU A 81 -5.80 -12.68 0.56
N SER A 82 -7.09 -12.93 0.29
CA SER A 82 -7.87 -13.98 0.94
C SER A 82 -7.24 -15.36 0.72
N GLU A 83 -6.86 -15.70 -0.51
CA GLU A 83 -6.26 -17.00 -0.80
C GLU A 83 -4.86 -17.13 -0.19
N LEU A 84 -4.03 -16.09 -0.27
CA LEU A 84 -2.71 -16.08 0.39
C LEU A 84 -2.83 -16.29 1.90
N SER A 85 -3.85 -15.72 2.54
CA SER A 85 -4.12 -15.97 3.95
C SER A 85 -4.59 -17.40 4.19
N HIS A 86 -5.48 -17.91 3.35
CA HIS A 86 -6.02 -19.27 3.44
C HIS A 86 -4.92 -20.34 3.34
N VAL A 87 -3.95 -20.15 2.44
CA VAL A 87 -2.81 -21.07 2.28
C VAL A 87 -1.64 -20.79 3.24
N GLY A 88 -1.78 -19.81 4.16
CA GLY A 88 -0.75 -19.47 5.15
C GLY A 88 0.49 -18.76 4.58
N LEU A 89 0.41 -18.21 3.37
CA LEU A 89 1.51 -17.49 2.72
C LEU A 89 1.48 -15.98 2.99
N LEU A 90 0.35 -15.42 3.39
CA LEU A 90 0.24 -13.98 3.65
C LEU A 90 1.19 -13.51 4.76
N ASP A 91 1.40 -14.31 5.80
CA ASP A 91 2.35 -14.02 6.90
C ASP A 91 3.82 -13.95 6.43
N MET A 92 4.12 -14.43 5.23
CA MET A 92 5.45 -14.34 4.62
C MET A 92 5.66 -13.06 3.81
N VAL A 93 4.57 -12.38 3.43
CA VAL A 93 4.61 -11.17 2.61
C VAL A 93 5.12 -10.01 3.44
N THR A 94 6.22 -9.40 3.00
CA THR A 94 6.83 -8.23 3.65
C THR A 94 6.25 -6.92 3.13
N TYR A 95 5.98 -6.85 1.82
CA TYR A 95 5.43 -5.66 1.18
C TYR A 95 4.24 -6.01 0.30
N ILE A 96 3.26 -5.10 0.28
CA ILE A 96 2.17 -5.13 -0.68
C ILE A 96 2.18 -3.77 -1.36
N ALA A 97 2.37 -3.76 -2.67
CA ALA A 97 2.34 -2.55 -3.46
C ALA A 97 1.23 -2.64 -4.50
N GLY A 98 0.42 -1.59 -4.59
CA GLY A 98 -0.68 -1.46 -5.52
C GLY A 98 -0.68 -0.10 -6.19
N VAL A 99 -1.36 0.01 -7.33
CA VAL A 99 -1.51 1.24 -8.10
C VAL A 99 -2.93 1.34 -8.65
N SER A 100 -3.45 2.56 -8.76
CA SER A 100 -4.81 2.83 -9.23
C SER A 100 -5.82 2.06 -8.37
N ASP A 101 -6.71 1.28 -8.96
CA ASP A 101 -7.91 0.75 -8.32
C ASP A 101 -7.63 -0.42 -7.36
N SER A 102 -6.47 -1.08 -7.46
CA SER A 102 -6.07 -2.05 -6.42
C SER A 102 -5.84 -1.38 -5.06
N THR A 103 -5.54 -0.07 -5.06
CA THR A 103 -5.43 0.71 -3.83
C THR A 103 -6.76 0.84 -3.10
N TRP A 104 -7.91 0.67 -3.76
CA TRP A 104 -9.23 0.68 -3.10
C TRP A 104 -9.39 -0.50 -2.13
N CYS A 105 -8.91 -1.69 -2.52
CA CYS A 105 -8.88 -2.86 -1.64
C CYS A 105 -7.88 -2.63 -0.50
N MET A 106 -6.66 -2.21 -0.83
CA MET A 106 -5.62 -1.98 0.17
C MET A 106 -6.03 -0.91 1.20
N SER A 107 -6.56 0.23 0.76
CA SER A 107 -6.97 1.33 1.63
C SER A 107 -8.11 0.89 2.57
N SER A 108 -9.07 0.12 2.08
CA SER A 108 -10.14 -0.45 2.91
C SER A 108 -9.57 -1.35 4.02
N LEU A 109 -8.60 -2.22 3.68
CA LEU A 109 -7.97 -3.12 4.66
C LEU A 109 -7.12 -2.39 5.69
N TYR A 110 -6.38 -1.35 5.29
CA TYR A 110 -5.56 -0.55 6.21
C TYR A 110 -6.37 0.40 7.10
N THR A 111 -7.55 0.83 6.66
CA THR A 111 -8.41 1.75 7.42
C THR A 111 -9.26 1.02 8.46
N GLN A 112 -9.69 -0.22 8.18
CA GLN A 112 -10.48 -1.00 9.10
C GLN A 112 -9.60 -1.60 10.20
N SER A 113 -9.99 -1.39 11.46
CA SER A 113 -9.23 -1.89 12.63
C SER A 113 -9.02 -3.40 12.64
N ASP A 114 -9.91 -4.16 11.99
CA ASP A 114 -9.85 -5.61 11.86
C ASP A 114 -9.67 -6.13 10.42
N GLY A 115 -9.35 -5.26 9.46
CA GLY A 115 -9.33 -5.59 8.03
C GLY A 115 -8.37 -6.72 7.70
N TRP A 116 -7.15 -6.66 8.23
CA TRP A 116 -6.12 -7.70 8.03
C TRP A 116 -6.32 -8.94 8.90
N GLN A 117 -7.01 -8.82 10.04
CA GLN A 117 -7.31 -9.94 10.92
C GLN A 117 -8.49 -10.78 10.42
N ASN A 118 -9.41 -10.18 9.64
CA ASN A 118 -10.62 -10.84 9.16
C ASN A 118 -10.91 -10.50 7.69
N LEU A 119 -10.15 -11.11 6.78
CA LEU A 119 -10.30 -10.91 5.34
C LEU A 119 -11.67 -11.37 4.81
N VAL A 120 -12.31 -12.34 5.45
CA VAL A 120 -13.67 -12.77 5.10
C VAL A 120 -14.68 -11.66 5.36
N LYS A 121 -14.55 -10.96 6.49
CA LYS A 121 -15.38 -9.79 6.79
C LYS A 121 -15.11 -8.67 5.80
N ALA A 122 -13.85 -8.40 5.47
CA ALA A 122 -13.47 -7.39 4.48
C ALA A 122 -14.06 -7.71 3.08
N GLU A 123 -14.03 -8.98 2.68
CA GLU A 123 -14.62 -9.45 1.43
C GLU A 123 -16.15 -9.28 1.41
N ASN A 124 -16.82 -9.64 2.51
CA ASN A 124 -18.26 -9.45 2.64
C ASN A 124 -18.65 -7.96 2.60
N GLU A 125 -17.86 -7.09 3.22
CA GLU A 125 -18.08 -5.65 3.16
C GLU A 125 -17.88 -5.09 1.75
N LEU A 126 -16.85 -5.56 1.03
CA LEU A 126 -16.66 -5.22 -0.38
C LEU A 126 -17.89 -5.66 -1.19
N ARG A 127 -18.31 -6.92 -1.07
CA ARG A 127 -19.50 -7.45 -1.76
C ARG A 127 -20.74 -6.61 -1.46
N ARG A 128 -20.97 -6.25 -0.20
CA ARG A 128 -22.09 -5.42 0.23
C ARG A 128 -22.08 -4.06 -0.47
N ARG A 129 -20.93 -3.38 -0.51
CA ARG A 129 -20.77 -2.07 -1.19
C ARG A 129 -21.03 -2.14 -2.69
N LEU A 130 -20.64 -3.25 -3.34
CA LEU A 130 -20.87 -3.45 -4.77
C LEU A 130 -22.33 -3.75 -5.11
N GLN A 131 -23.13 -4.14 -4.12
CA GLN A 131 -24.56 -4.38 -4.27
C GLN A 131 -25.42 -3.17 -3.85
N ASP A 132 -24.85 -2.21 -3.13
CA ASP A 132 -25.54 -0.99 -2.72
C ASP A 132 -25.90 -0.14 -3.95
N SER A 133 -27.09 0.45 -3.92
CA SER A 133 -27.54 1.35 -4.97
C SER A 133 -26.96 2.75 -4.81
N TRP A 134 -26.65 3.37 -5.95
CA TRP A 134 -26.21 4.76 -5.99
C TRP A 134 -27.30 5.70 -5.48
N LYS A 135 -26.99 6.49 -4.45
CA LYS A 135 -27.90 7.51 -3.91
C LYS A 135 -27.61 8.85 -4.58
N PHE A 136 -28.33 9.12 -5.66
CA PHE A 136 -28.11 10.30 -6.50
C PHE A 136 -28.07 11.62 -5.72
N SER A 137 -28.94 11.80 -4.71
CA SER A 137 -28.95 13.02 -3.90
C SER A 137 -27.63 13.23 -3.16
N ILE A 138 -27.07 12.19 -2.53
CA ILE A 138 -25.80 12.27 -1.80
C ILE A 138 -24.65 12.60 -2.75
N VAL A 139 -24.64 11.97 -3.93
CA VAL A 139 -23.62 12.24 -4.95
C VAL A 139 -23.74 13.67 -5.48
N LEU A 140 -24.95 14.15 -5.70
CA LEU A 140 -25.19 15.51 -6.19
C LEU A 140 -24.79 16.56 -5.15
N ASP A 141 -25.11 16.33 -3.87
CA ASP A 141 -24.72 17.23 -2.78
C ASP A 141 -23.18 17.33 -2.71
N GLY A 142 -22.48 16.20 -2.72
CA GLY A 142 -21.02 16.18 -2.74
C GLY A 142 -20.41 16.82 -4.00
N LEU A 143 -21.06 16.68 -5.16
CA LEU A 143 -20.67 17.35 -6.40
C LEU A 143 -20.80 18.86 -6.29
N CYS A 144 -21.90 19.36 -5.72
CA CYS A 144 -22.11 20.79 -5.47
C CYS A 144 -21.05 21.34 -4.50
N GLU A 145 -20.81 20.66 -3.39
CA GLU A 145 -19.79 21.05 -2.40
C GLU A 145 -18.38 21.11 -3.01
N ALA A 146 -18.01 20.12 -3.81
CA ALA A 146 -16.72 20.11 -4.50
C ALA A 146 -16.65 21.21 -5.59
N ALA A 147 -17.75 21.51 -6.28
CA ALA A 147 -17.80 22.54 -7.32
C ALA A 147 -17.61 23.97 -6.76
N GLU A 148 -17.97 24.21 -5.49
CA GLU A 148 -17.79 25.51 -4.83
C GLU A 148 -16.33 25.83 -4.48
N ARG A 149 -15.42 24.85 -4.56
CA ARG A 149 -14.00 25.05 -4.27
C ARG A 149 -13.26 25.69 -5.44
N ASP A 150 -12.41 26.67 -5.12
CA ASP A 150 -11.53 27.34 -6.10
C ASP A 150 -10.44 26.41 -6.69
N ASP A 151 -10.15 25.30 -6.01
CA ASP A 151 -9.13 24.30 -6.38
C ASP A 151 -9.73 22.98 -6.88
N ASN A 152 -11.00 22.99 -7.31
CA ASN A 152 -11.68 21.77 -7.74
C ASN A 152 -11.05 21.14 -9.00
N SER A 153 -11.23 19.83 -9.10
CA SER A 153 -10.72 19.00 -10.18
C SER A 153 -11.59 17.78 -10.38
N LEU A 154 -11.35 17.04 -11.47
CA LEU A 154 -12.10 15.80 -11.71
C LEU A 154 -11.88 14.72 -10.65
N THR A 155 -10.76 14.77 -9.89
CA THR A 155 -10.52 13.80 -8.82
C THR A 155 -11.40 14.04 -7.59
N ASP A 156 -11.99 15.23 -7.45
CA ASP A 156 -12.95 15.52 -6.37
C ASP A 156 -14.32 14.88 -6.63
N PHE A 157 -14.59 14.45 -7.87
CA PHE A 157 -15.89 13.89 -8.28
C PHE A 157 -15.86 12.37 -8.55
N CYS A 158 -14.68 11.77 -8.75
CA CYS A 158 -14.55 10.37 -9.13
C CYS A 158 -14.23 9.46 -7.93
N PHE A 159 -15.18 8.59 -7.52
CA PHE A 159 -14.93 7.37 -6.73
C PHE A 159 -15.90 6.24 -7.13
#